data_AF-A0ABD3F2P1-F1
#
_entry.id   AF-A0ABD3F2P1-F1
#
_cell.length_a   1.000
_cell.length_b   1.000
_cell.length_c   1.000
_cell.angle_alpha   90.00
_cell.angle_beta   90.00
_cell.angle_gamma   90.00
#
_symmetry.space_group_name_H-M   'P 1'
#
loop_
_entity.id
_entity.type
_entity.pdbx_description
1 polymer ?
#
loop_
_entity_poly.entity_id
_entity_poly.type
_entity_poly.pdbx_seq_one_letter_code
_entity_poly.pdbx_strand_id
1 'polypeptide(L)'
;MEVLRPSWKLNREKDPQLFGPNVSLGEDVVHVLVVKFAEEQSVKSQTRARSEIDDQRPVKRVKVTEVEKWKWKEEEQVYYRKGRLFFVNREKAVQDLVKFHEENFKRAKQRFGQLWVIPLLDNVFALGKSTFGSKYIRRCQSLDRDSTMVRGFMDTLCSCHTIPITLNQTQVLDKNGDFHAEKASRSLIDCIRAFFKVKYVTLPQAFDKPEETYAILLTNLTEEVGPLFIVIDEIGLAFSHNKLDDFARREQFIQFCEVLQPLFDNEKLFFLIAGRASFLNHVARRPLGTGSITTSSPFEFKRLDLHLLRPEAIKTIIENTQWEQTSTSESIKAHLQLTNNQVMDLSARLFETTFGHPRSSSKAFKTCESYDELFNYVPDVPINGVEWNSFFEKLWLYRNPLEHLMDRALDEVETDLSECWTDNGGTQISYELR
;
A
#
# COMPACT_ATOMS: atom_id res chain seq x y z
N MET A 1 -17.91 -45.50 -14.76
CA MET A 1 -16.73 -44.82 -14.19
C MET A 1 -17.24 -43.84 -13.16
N GLU A 2 -16.77 -43.95 -11.92
CA GLU A 2 -17.13 -43.02 -10.86
C GLU A 2 -16.17 -41.82 -10.88
N VAL A 3 -16.68 -40.62 -10.60
CA VAL A 3 -15.86 -39.41 -10.50
C VAL A 3 -15.38 -39.28 -9.05
N LEU A 4 -14.11 -39.62 -8.82
CA LEU A 4 -13.48 -39.47 -7.50
C LEU A 4 -13.48 -37.99 -7.08
N ARG A 5 -14.18 -37.69 -5.98
CA ARG A 5 -14.08 -36.39 -5.29
C ARG A 5 -12.99 -36.48 -4.22
N PRO A 6 -12.04 -35.54 -4.15
CA PRO A 6 -11.09 -35.48 -3.04
C PRO A 6 -11.81 -34.97 -1.78
N SER A 7 -12.33 -35.89 -0.96
CA SER A 7 -12.97 -35.57 0.32
C SER A 7 -12.07 -35.95 1.49
N TRP A 8 -11.25 -35.00 1.96
CA TRP A 8 -10.50 -35.12 3.21
C TRP A 8 -11.13 -34.20 4.26
N LYS A 9 -11.79 -34.79 5.26
CA LYS A 9 -12.15 -34.11 6.50
C LYS A 9 -11.10 -34.48 7.54
N LEU A 10 -10.36 -33.49 8.05
CA LEU A 10 -9.57 -33.65 9.28
C LEU A 10 -10.51 -34.10 10.39
N ASN A 11 -10.20 -35.21 11.06
CA ASN A 11 -11.02 -35.74 12.14
C ASN A 11 -10.21 -35.82 13.44
N ARG A 12 -10.61 -35.02 14.43
CA ARG A 12 -10.00 -34.95 15.76
C ARG A 12 -9.93 -36.31 16.48
N GLU A 13 -10.82 -37.25 16.14
CA GLU A 13 -10.84 -38.60 16.70
C GLU A 13 -9.85 -39.57 16.02
N LYS A 14 -9.32 -39.23 14.84
CA LYS A 14 -8.44 -40.10 14.04
C LYS A 14 -7.02 -39.59 13.91
N ASP A 15 -6.84 -38.26 13.91
CA ASP A 15 -5.56 -37.61 13.66
C ASP A 15 -4.99 -36.85 14.89
N PRO A 16 -5.02 -37.40 16.13
CA PRO A 16 -4.71 -36.66 17.36
C PRO A 16 -3.23 -36.28 17.52
N GLN A 17 -2.34 -36.74 16.63
CA GLN A 17 -0.92 -36.37 16.63
C GLN A 17 -0.64 -35.04 15.89
N LEU A 18 -1.60 -34.52 15.11
CA LEU A 18 -1.48 -33.24 14.40
C LEU A 18 -1.99 -32.03 15.20
N PHE A 19 -2.54 -32.26 16.40
CA PHE A 19 -3.03 -31.21 17.28
C PHE A 19 -2.59 -31.48 18.71
N GLY A 20 -1.69 -30.65 19.24
CA GLY A 20 -1.30 -30.70 20.65
C GLY A 20 -2.53 -30.61 21.57
N PRO A 21 -2.51 -31.24 22.76
CA PRO A 21 -3.72 -31.52 23.55
C PRO A 21 -4.53 -30.27 23.98
N ASN A 22 -3.91 -29.09 23.94
CA ASN A 22 -4.46 -27.83 24.44
C ASN A 22 -4.81 -26.80 23.35
N VAL A 23 -4.71 -27.14 22.05
CA VAL A 23 -5.02 -26.18 20.97
C VAL A 23 -6.52 -25.86 20.91
N SER A 24 -6.90 -24.73 21.49
CA SER A 24 -8.05 -23.94 21.05
C SER A 24 -7.73 -23.31 19.70
N LEU A 25 -8.65 -23.37 18.73
CA LEU A 25 -8.48 -22.72 17.42
C LEU A 25 -8.69 -21.21 17.49
N GLY A 26 -7.75 -20.53 18.14
CA GLY A 26 -7.46 -19.11 18.02
C GLY A 26 -5.99 -18.95 17.62
N GLU A 27 -5.70 -17.82 16.97
CA GLU A 27 -4.36 -17.34 16.60
C GLU A 27 -3.59 -18.13 15.51
N ASP A 28 -2.73 -17.37 14.83
CA ASP A 28 -1.72 -17.68 13.80
C ASP A 28 -1.98 -18.73 12.70
N VAL A 29 -2.52 -18.23 11.58
CA VAL A 29 -2.49 -18.87 10.26
C VAL A 29 -1.48 -18.18 9.35
N VAL A 30 -0.47 -18.93 8.89
CA VAL A 30 0.53 -18.46 7.92
C VAL A 30 -0.08 -18.38 6.52
N HIS A 31 -0.12 -17.17 5.93
CA HIS A 31 -0.67 -16.93 4.60
C HIS A 31 0.42 -16.74 3.54
N VAL A 32 0.57 -17.69 2.62
CA VAL A 32 1.44 -17.58 1.44
C VAL A 32 0.59 -17.62 0.17
N LEU A 33 0.84 -16.71 -0.78
CA LEU A 33 0.02 -16.57 -2.00
C LEU A 33 0.87 -16.18 -3.23
N VAL A 34 0.93 -17.11 -4.18
CA VAL A 34 1.64 -17.01 -5.48
C VAL A 34 0.76 -16.30 -6.50
N VAL A 35 1.35 -15.49 -7.39
CA VAL A 35 0.63 -14.73 -8.42
C VAL A 35 1.40 -14.79 -9.74
N LYS A 36 0.70 -15.01 -10.86
CA LYS A 36 1.20 -14.81 -12.23
C LYS A 36 0.65 -13.52 -12.84
N PHE A 37 1.40 -12.96 -13.78
CA PHE A 37 1.01 -11.79 -14.56
C PHE A 37 0.18 -12.19 -15.79
N ALA A 38 -0.58 -11.23 -16.33
CA ALA A 38 -1.27 -11.31 -17.61
C ALA A 38 -1.11 -9.96 -18.33
N GLU A 39 -1.13 -9.97 -19.67
CA GLU A 39 -0.63 -8.87 -20.52
C GLU A 39 -1.65 -7.76 -20.78
N GLU A 40 -1.15 -6.62 -21.28
CA GLU A 40 -1.93 -5.42 -21.60
C GLU A 40 -2.80 -5.58 -22.86
N GLN A 41 -3.90 -4.82 -22.93
CA GLN A 41 -4.54 -4.49 -24.21
C GLN A 41 -4.68 -2.98 -24.37
N SER A 42 -4.16 -2.47 -25.50
CA SER A 42 -4.22 -1.07 -25.89
C SER A 42 -5.54 -0.75 -26.59
N VAL A 43 -6.17 0.37 -26.23
CA VAL A 43 -7.30 0.94 -26.97
C VAL A 43 -6.97 2.38 -27.38
N LYS A 44 -6.92 2.63 -28.70
CA LYS A 44 -6.86 3.97 -29.28
C LYS A 44 -8.27 4.42 -29.65
N SER A 45 -8.59 5.69 -29.42
CA SER A 45 -9.66 6.37 -30.16
C SER A 45 -9.37 7.87 -30.28
N GLN A 46 -9.54 8.40 -31.49
CA GLN A 46 -9.58 9.83 -31.78
C GLN A 46 -11.04 10.31 -31.77
N THR A 47 -11.28 11.64 -31.79
CA THR A 47 -12.02 12.35 -32.87
C THR A 47 -11.96 13.88 -32.63
N ARG A 48 -12.19 14.68 -33.68
CA ARG A 48 -12.32 16.17 -33.66
C ARG A 48 -13.74 16.56 -33.13
N ALA A 49 -14.26 17.79 -33.10
CA ALA A 49 -13.97 19.12 -33.69
C ALA A 49 -14.82 20.17 -32.90
N ARG A 50 -14.94 21.48 -33.19
CA ARG A 50 -14.09 22.56 -33.75
C ARG A 50 -15.01 23.80 -33.85
N SER A 51 -14.60 24.96 -33.35
CA SER A 51 -15.24 26.24 -33.73
C SER A 51 -14.39 27.48 -33.40
N GLU A 52 -13.91 28.14 -34.44
CA GLU A 52 -13.63 29.58 -34.50
C GLU A 52 -14.92 30.40 -34.21
N ILE A 53 -14.93 31.68 -33.79
CA ILE A 53 -13.90 32.75 -33.68
C ILE A 53 -14.26 33.61 -32.40
N ASP A 54 -13.62 34.69 -31.92
CA ASP A 54 -13.27 36.01 -32.49
C ASP A 54 -12.30 36.81 -31.55
N ASP A 55 -12.07 38.11 -31.77
CA ASP A 55 -11.07 38.99 -31.10
C ASP A 55 -11.67 40.09 -30.17
N GLN A 56 -10.91 40.50 -29.14
CA GLN A 56 -10.70 41.91 -28.67
C GLN A 56 -10.15 42.03 -27.23
N ARG A 57 -9.08 42.85 -27.07
CA ARG A 57 -8.54 43.28 -25.77
C ARG A 57 -8.87 44.75 -25.46
N PRO A 58 -9.15 45.08 -24.19
CA PRO A 58 -8.73 46.36 -23.64
C PRO A 58 -7.91 46.20 -22.33
N VAL A 59 -6.70 46.75 -22.32
CA VAL A 59 -5.85 46.82 -21.11
C VAL A 59 -6.40 47.86 -20.14
N LYS A 60 -6.58 47.52 -18.85
CA LYS A 60 -6.66 48.52 -17.77
C LYS A 60 -6.34 47.99 -16.37
N ARG A 61 -5.31 48.62 -15.79
CA ARG A 61 -5.03 48.79 -14.34
C ARG A 61 -4.91 47.51 -13.49
N VAL A 62 -3.66 47.20 -13.15
CA VAL A 62 -3.29 46.36 -12.01
C VAL A 62 -3.97 46.88 -10.74
N LYS A 63 -4.92 46.12 -10.20
CA LYS A 63 -5.08 46.06 -8.74
C LYS A 63 -3.97 45.16 -8.22
N VAL A 64 -3.39 45.50 -7.07
CA VAL A 64 -2.66 44.51 -6.27
C VAL A 64 -3.72 43.52 -5.80
N THR A 65 -3.81 42.39 -6.50
CA THR A 65 -4.72 41.30 -6.16
C THR A 65 -4.12 40.58 -4.97
N GLU A 66 -4.88 40.42 -3.88
CA GLU A 66 -4.50 39.49 -2.81
C GLU A 66 -4.26 38.12 -3.45
N VAL A 67 -3.12 37.49 -3.18
CA VAL A 67 -2.77 36.21 -3.81
C VAL A 67 -3.85 35.19 -3.45
N GLU A 68 -4.68 34.84 -4.44
CA GLU A 68 -5.87 34.03 -4.25
C GLU A 68 -5.43 32.62 -3.82
N LYS A 69 -5.51 32.36 -2.51
CA LYS A 69 -4.92 31.16 -1.90
C LYS A 69 -5.47 29.92 -2.57
N TRP A 70 -4.56 29.00 -2.92
CA TRP A 70 -4.88 27.81 -3.68
C TRP A 70 -6.05 27.03 -3.06
N LYS A 71 -7.17 26.93 -3.79
CA LYS A 71 -8.39 26.31 -3.29
C LYS A 71 -8.47 24.85 -3.72
N TRP A 72 -8.24 23.96 -2.77
CA TRP A 72 -8.43 22.52 -2.97
C TRP A 72 -9.89 22.19 -3.27
N LYS A 73 -10.11 21.25 -4.20
CA LYS A 73 -11.44 20.66 -4.43
C LYS A 73 -11.83 19.80 -3.24
N GLU A 74 -13.08 19.90 -2.80
CA GLU A 74 -13.65 19.02 -1.79
C GLU A 74 -13.49 17.55 -2.19
N GLU A 75 -13.23 16.72 -1.19
CA GLU A 75 -12.66 15.40 -1.42
C GLU A 75 -13.75 14.32 -1.34
N GLU A 76 -14.15 13.79 -2.50
CA GLU A 76 -15.33 12.91 -2.66
C GLU A 76 -15.56 11.92 -1.49
N GLN A 77 -16.81 11.80 -1.06
CA GLN A 77 -17.26 10.69 -0.23
C GLN A 77 -17.18 9.37 -1.03
N VAL A 78 -17.01 8.25 -0.34
CA VAL A 78 -16.56 6.99 -0.95
C VAL A 78 -17.70 6.00 -1.07
N TYR A 79 -18.43 6.10 -2.18
CA TYR A 79 -19.56 5.23 -2.52
C TYR A 79 -19.12 3.84 -3.00
N TYR A 80 -19.92 2.83 -2.67
CA TYR A 80 -19.70 1.44 -3.09
C TYR A 80 -19.76 1.25 -4.60
N ARG A 81 -20.57 2.04 -5.32
CA ARG A 81 -20.68 2.01 -6.79
C ARG A 81 -19.37 2.36 -7.54
N LYS A 82 -18.35 2.94 -6.87
CA LYS A 82 -16.96 3.05 -7.39
C LYS A 82 -16.05 1.88 -6.94
N GLY A 83 -16.64 0.79 -6.46
CA GLY A 83 -15.98 -0.46 -6.07
C GLY A 83 -15.11 -0.38 -4.81
N ARG A 84 -15.37 0.55 -3.91
CA ARG A 84 -14.57 0.85 -2.70
C ARG A 84 -15.35 0.51 -1.42
N LEU A 85 -14.71 -0.23 -0.51
CA LEU A 85 -15.28 -0.60 0.79
C LEU A 85 -15.06 0.51 1.84
N PHE A 86 -15.83 0.45 2.93
CA PHE A 86 -15.53 1.21 4.15
C PHE A 86 -14.12 0.91 4.68
N PHE A 87 -13.51 1.85 5.40
CA PHE A 87 -12.11 1.75 5.82
C PHE A 87 -12.02 1.25 7.26
N VAL A 88 -11.43 0.06 7.44
CA VAL A 88 -11.49 -0.73 8.68
C VAL A 88 -10.18 -1.47 8.93
N ASN A 89 -9.87 -1.72 10.21
CA ASN A 89 -8.70 -2.49 10.64
C ASN A 89 -7.36 -1.88 10.15
N ARG A 90 -7.22 -0.56 10.25
CA ARG A 90 -6.03 0.20 9.80
C ARG A 90 -5.47 1.13 10.88
N GLU A 91 -6.11 1.19 12.03
CA GLU A 91 -5.84 2.07 13.16
C GLU A 91 -4.37 2.02 13.61
N LYS A 92 -3.82 0.82 13.83
CA LYS A 92 -2.39 0.62 14.18
C LYS A 92 -1.46 1.20 13.11
N ALA A 93 -1.65 0.84 11.84
CA ALA A 93 -0.83 1.35 10.74
C ALA A 93 -0.93 2.87 10.55
N VAL A 94 -2.09 3.49 10.85
CA VAL A 94 -2.21 4.96 10.89
C VAL A 94 -1.41 5.53 12.07
N GLN A 95 -1.55 4.98 13.28
CA GLN A 95 -0.79 5.42 14.46
C GLN A 95 0.72 5.30 14.27
N ASP A 96 1.19 4.20 13.68
CA ASP A 96 2.62 3.98 13.44
C ASP A 96 3.16 4.93 12.36
N LEU A 97 2.42 5.17 11.27
CA LEU A 97 2.81 6.18 10.27
C LEU A 97 2.81 7.62 10.86
N VAL A 98 1.87 7.93 11.76
CA VAL A 98 1.87 9.22 12.49
C VAL A 98 3.16 9.38 13.32
N LYS A 99 3.61 8.33 14.03
CA LYS A 99 4.90 8.36 14.77
C LYS A 99 6.08 8.58 13.81
N PHE A 100 6.14 7.84 12.70
CA PHE A 100 7.22 7.94 11.73
C PHE A 100 7.30 9.34 11.09
N HIS A 101 6.15 9.96 10.83
CA HIS A 101 6.07 11.36 10.38
C HIS A 101 6.44 12.36 11.48
N GLU A 102 6.11 12.10 12.74
CA GLU A 102 6.52 12.98 13.83
C GLU A 102 8.04 12.96 14.03
N GLU A 103 8.69 11.79 13.92
CA GLU A 103 10.15 11.64 13.96
C GLU A 103 10.84 12.45 12.86
N ASN A 104 10.36 12.36 11.62
CA ASN A 104 10.87 13.18 10.50
C ASN A 104 10.57 14.68 10.71
N PHE A 105 9.39 15.05 11.20
CA PHE A 105 9.02 16.45 11.48
C PHE A 105 9.87 17.06 12.59
N LYS A 106 10.13 16.33 13.68
CA LYS A 106 11.09 16.67 14.73
C LYS A 106 12.45 16.99 14.11
N ARG A 107 12.94 16.14 13.21
CA ARG A 107 14.23 16.33 12.55
C ARG A 107 14.26 17.52 11.60
N ALA A 108 13.28 17.68 10.72
CA ALA A 108 13.19 18.82 9.80
C ALA A 108 13.16 20.16 10.56
N LYS A 109 12.31 20.25 11.58
CA LYS A 109 12.06 21.49 12.34
C LYS A 109 13.14 21.83 13.37
N GLN A 110 13.73 20.83 14.03
CA GLN A 110 14.60 21.01 15.20
C GLN A 110 16.03 20.47 14.99
N ARG A 111 16.32 19.85 13.85
CA ARG A 111 17.61 19.17 13.53
C ARG A 111 17.99 18.10 14.54
N PHE A 112 16.99 17.45 15.15
CA PHE A 112 17.16 16.41 16.17
C PHE A 112 16.96 15.00 15.58
N GLY A 113 17.76 14.02 16.02
CA GLY A 113 17.73 12.63 15.55
C GLY A 113 18.87 12.26 14.60
N GLN A 114 19.23 10.97 14.54
CA GLN A 114 20.39 10.48 13.77
C GLN A 114 20.05 9.92 12.39
N LEU A 115 18.93 9.22 12.23
CA LEU A 115 18.45 8.69 10.93
C LEU A 115 17.16 9.40 10.46
N TRP A 116 16.82 9.23 9.20
CA TRP A 116 15.60 9.67 8.53
C TRP A 116 14.70 8.44 8.28
N VAL A 117 13.44 8.48 8.67
CA VAL A 117 12.56 7.30 8.55
C VAL A 117 11.87 7.25 7.19
N ILE A 118 12.13 6.20 6.42
CA ILE A 118 11.37 5.84 5.23
C ILE A 118 10.21 4.93 5.65
N PRO A 119 8.95 5.41 5.62
CA PRO A 119 7.78 4.58 5.82
C PRO A 119 7.52 3.73 4.57
N LEU A 120 7.52 2.40 4.75
CA LEU A 120 7.35 1.42 3.69
C LEU A 120 6.08 0.58 3.90
N LEU A 121 5.29 0.44 2.85
CA LEU A 121 4.06 -0.35 2.78
C LEU A 121 4.23 -1.42 1.68
N ASP A 122 4.91 -2.51 2.02
CA ASP A 122 5.33 -3.57 1.09
C ASP A 122 4.54 -4.89 1.20
N ASN A 123 3.48 -4.90 2.02
CA ASN A 123 2.65 -6.08 2.31
C ASN A 123 2.07 -6.74 1.05
N VAL A 124 1.52 -7.96 1.19
CA VAL A 124 0.99 -8.76 0.07
C VAL A 124 -0.06 -8.03 -0.78
N PHE A 125 -0.27 -8.57 -1.99
CA PHE A 125 -1.10 -7.94 -3.02
C PHE A 125 -2.53 -7.63 -2.51
N ALA A 126 -3.09 -6.52 -2.99
CA ALA A 126 -4.49 -6.13 -2.83
C ALA A 126 -5.08 -6.07 -1.39
N LEU A 127 -4.23 -5.99 -0.35
CA LEU A 127 -4.60 -5.57 1.02
C LEU A 127 -5.11 -4.12 1.15
N GLY A 128 -5.20 -3.37 0.04
CA GLY A 128 -5.71 -2.00 0.01
C GLY A 128 -4.66 -0.93 0.29
N LYS A 129 -3.40 -1.13 -0.13
CA LYS A 129 -2.29 -0.17 0.05
C LYS A 129 -2.59 1.23 -0.50
N SER A 130 -3.00 1.32 -1.76
CA SER A 130 -3.46 2.55 -2.41
C SER A 130 -4.62 3.20 -1.64
N THR A 131 -5.56 2.39 -1.14
CA THR A 131 -6.69 2.85 -0.32
C THR A 131 -6.21 3.45 1.00
N PHE A 132 -5.25 2.82 1.68
CA PHE A 132 -4.63 3.32 2.91
C PHE A 132 -3.98 4.68 2.66
N GLY A 133 -3.10 4.80 1.67
CA GLY A 133 -2.51 6.10 1.29
C GLY A 133 -3.58 7.16 0.99
N SER A 134 -4.60 6.82 0.20
CA SER A 134 -5.69 7.75 -0.16
C SER A 134 -6.60 8.18 1.01
N LYS A 135 -6.59 7.46 2.15
CA LYS A 135 -7.45 7.72 3.31
C LYS A 135 -6.68 8.10 4.58
N TYR A 136 -5.35 8.01 4.58
CA TYR A 136 -4.49 8.25 5.75
C TYR A 136 -4.76 9.60 6.43
N ILE A 137 -4.64 10.72 5.70
CA ILE A 137 -4.85 12.05 6.28
C ILE A 137 -6.29 12.25 6.78
N ARG A 138 -7.31 11.73 6.07
CA ARG A 138 -8.70 11.74 6.57
C ARG A 138 -8.85 10.97 7.88
N ARG A 139 -8.09 9.88 8.08
CA ARG A 139 -8.10 9.15 9.36
C ARG A 139 -7.37 9.95 10.44
N CYS A 140 -6.23 10.59 10.14
CA CYS A 140 -5.54 11.50 11.08
C CYS A 140 -6.43 12.66 11.55
N GLN A 141 -7.23 13.25 10.65
CA GLN A 141 -8.24 14.28 10.97
C GLN A 141 -9.34 13.77 11.93
N SER A 142 -9.50 12.45 12.07
CA SER A 142 -10.47 11.77 12.96
C SER A 142 -9.82 11.09 14.17
N LEU A 143 -8.54 11.33 14.44
CA LEU A 143 -7.87 10.87 15.66
C LEU A 143 -7.98 11.93 16.75
N ASP A 144 -8.12 11.48 18.00
CA ASP A 144 -7.93 12.34 19.16
C ASP A 144 -6.51 12.90 19.20
N ARG A 145 -6.38 14.16 19.60
CA ARG A 145 -5.10 14.88 19.63
C ARG A 145 -4.32 14.50 20.89
N ASP A 146 -3.34 13.62 20.73
CA ASP A 146 -2.36 13.33 21.78
C ASP A 146 -1.59 14.61 22.16
N SER A 147 -1.69 15.00 23.44
CA SER A 147 -1.05 16.20 23.98
C SER A 147 0.46 16.09 24.14
N THR A 148 1.04 14.90 23.97
CA THR A 148 2.49 14.67 24.04
C THR A 148 3.21 14.90 22.70
N MET A 149 2.46 14.98 21.58
CA MET A 149 3.01 15.21 20.25
C MET A 149 3.57 16.63 20.08
N VAL A 150 4.55 16.77 19.19
CA VAL A 150 5.21 18.05 18.92
C VAL A 150 4.23 19.12 18.44
N ARG A 151 4.33 20.30 19.07
CA ARG A 151 3.48 21.46 18.81
C ARG A 151 3.44 21.81 17.31
N GLY A 152 2.25 21.75 16.73
CA GLY A 152 1.99 22.07 15.32
C GLY A 152 2.20 20.92 14.34
N PHE A 153 2.73 19.76 14.77
CA PHE A 153 2.85 18.58 13.91
C PHE A 153 1.48 18.10 13.41
N MET A 154 0.56 17.76 14.32
CA MET A 154 -0.77 17.28 13.95
C MET A 154 -1.61 18.33 13.21
N ASP A 155 -1.40 19.62 13.47
CA ASP A 155 -2.05 20.69 12.69
C ASP A 155 -1.54 20.74 11.24
N THR A 156 -0.23 20.51 11.03
CA THR A 156 0.38 20.45 9.70
C THR A 156 -0.02 19.15 8.97
N LEU A 157 0.02 18.01 9.66
CA LEU A 157 -0.35 16.71 9.10
C LEU A 157 -1.84 16.66 8.73
N CYS A 158 -2.74 17.09 9.62
CA CYS A 158 -4.19 17.07 9.35
C CYS A 158 -4.65 18.15 8.36
N SER A 159 -3.79 19.12 8.00
CA SER A 159 -4.01 20.06 6.89
C SER A 159 -3.32 19.65 5.58
N CYS A 160 -2.71 18.46 5.52
CA CYS A 160 -2.13 17.95 4.28
C CYS A 160 -3.19 17.57 3.25
N HIS A 161 -2.84 17.74 1.98
CA HIS A 161 -3.59 17.15 0.86
C HIS A 161 -2.83 15.99 0.22
N THR A 162 -3.54 14.90 -0.06
CA THR A 162 -2.96 13.66 -0.57
C THR A 162 -2.72 13.73 -2.08
N ILE A 163 -1.47 13.51 -2.49
CA ILE A 163 -1.04 13.40 -3.89
C ILE A 163 -0.52 11.98 -4.13
N PRO A 164 -1.33 11.06 -4.70
CA PRO A 164 -0.83 9.79 -5.20
C PRO A 164 -0.07 9.99 -6.50
N ILE A 165 1.14 9.42 -6.57
CA ILE A 165 1.96 9.30 -7.78
C ILE A 165 2.37 7.85 -7.99
N THR A 166 2.63 7.48 -9.24
CA THR A 166 3.23 6.20 -9.60
C THR A 166 4.43 6.48 -10.50
N LEU A 167 5.49 5.68 -10.38
CA LEU A 167 6.70 5.78 -11.18
C LEU A 167 6.92 4.46 -11.93
N ASN A 168 7.30 4.56 -13.21
CA ASN A 168 7.63 3.40 -14.05
C ASN A 168 9.14 3.33 -14.35
N GLN A 169 9.61 2.16 -14.80
CA GLN A 169 11.01 1.89 -15.15
C GLN A 169 11.65 3.02 -15.98
N THR A 170 10.96 3.53 -17.00
CA THR A 170 11.51 4.53 -17.92
C THR A 170 11.64 5.93 -17.32
N GLN A 171 11.10 6.18 -16.13
CA GLN A 171 11.23 7.44 -15.39
C GLN A 171 12.44 7.43 -14.42
N VAL A 172 12.84 6.26 -13.92
CA VAL A 172 13.80 6.12 -12.82
C VAL A 172 15.13 5.49 -13.26
N LEU A 173 15.07 4.53 -14.18
CA LEU A 173 16.23 3.81 -14.72
C LEU A 173 16.54 4.23 -16.16
N ASP A 174 17.74 3.90 -16.64
CA ASP A 174 18.16 4.08 -18.03
C ASP A 174 17.74 2.86 -18.93
N LYS A 175 18.40 2.67 -20.09
CA LYS A 175 18.22 1.54 -21.02
C LYS A 175 19.02 0.27 -20.65
N ASN A 176 20.01 0.40 -19.77
CA ASN A 176 20.80 -0.72 -19.25
C ASN A 176 20.12 -1.31 -18.01
N GLY A 177 19.56 -0.45 -17.17
CA GLY A 177 19.04 -0.73 -15.83
C GLY A 177 19.69 0.12 -14.74
N ASP A 178 20.53 1.08 -15.11
CA ASP A 178 21.27 1.94 -14.18
C ASP A 178 20.35 3.06 -13.65
N PHE A 179 20.48 3.41 -12.37
CA PHE A 179 19.72 4.51 -11.78
C PHE A 179 20.21 5.88 -12.28
N HIS A 180 19.28 6.80 -12.53
CA HIS A 180 19.59 8.16 -13.00
C HIS A 180 18.93 9.21 -12.12
N ALA A 181 19.60 9.61 -11.04
CA ALA A 181 19.07 10.50 -10.00
C ALA A 181 18.29 11.71 -10.53
N GLU A 182 18.92 12.55 -11.36
CA GLU A 182 18.31 13.77 -11.91
C GLU A 182 17.02 13.50 -12.72
N LYS A 183 16.96 12.36 -13.41
CA LYS A 183 15.81 11.91 -14.21
C LYS A 183 14.67 11.43 -13.31
N ALA A 184 15.00 10.75 -12.21
CA ALA A 184 14.03 10.38 -11.18
C ALA A 184 13.45 11.63 -10.49
N SER A 185 14.28 12.61 -10.12
CA SER A 185 13.83 13.89 -9.55
C SER A 185 12.88 14.64 -10.48
N ARG A 186 13.27 14.80 -11.75
CA ARG A 186 12.41 15.43 -12.77
C ARG A 186 11.09 14.67 -12.96
N SER A 187 11.13 13.34 -13.00
CA SER A 187 9.93 12.51 -13.14
C SER A 187 8.98 12.56 -11.95
N LEU A 188 9.51 12.66 -10.72
CA LEU A 188 8.70 12.79 -9.50
C LEU A 188 7.93 14.12 -9.54
N ILE A 189 8.60 15.22 -9.91
CA ILE A 189 7.96 16.52 -10.14
C ILE A 189 6.91 16.47 -11.25
N ASP A 190 7.22 15.86 -12.40
CA ASP A 190 6.24 15.76 -13.48
C ASP A 190 5.02 14.89 -13.12
N CYS A 191 5.16 13.89 -12.24
CA CYS A 191 4.01 13.16 -11.68
C CYS A 191 3.17 14.03 -10.73
N ILE A 192 3.77 14.84 -9.86
CA ILE A 192 3.03 15.80 -9.00
C ILE A 192 2.32 16.84 -9.89
N ARG A 193 3.04 17.42 -10.85
CA ARG A 193 2.52 18.38 -11.84
C ARG A 193 1.38 17.78 -12.67
N ALA A 194 1.47 16.49 -13.05
CA ALA A 194 0.41 15.77 -13.74
C ALA A 194 -0.84 15.56 -12.87
N PHE A 195 -0.69 15.23 -11.57
CA PHE A 195 -1.82 15.16 -10.65
C PHE A 195 -2.58 16.49 -10.58
N PHE A 196 -1.87 17.63 -10.53
CA PHE A 196 -2.52 18.94 -10.62
C PHE A 196 -3.24 19.15 -11.96
N LYS A 197 -2.61 18.88 -13.11
CA LYS A 197 -3.24 18.98 -14.45
C LYS A 197 -4.48 18.09 -14.64
N VAL A 198 -4.56 16.94 -13.95
CA VAL A 198 -5.69 16.00 -14.04
C VAL A 198 -6.81 16.37 -13.06
N LYS A 199 -6.48 16.82 -11.85
CA LYS A 199 -7.46 17.17 -10.81
C LYS A 199 -7.97 18.62 -10.93
N TYR A 200 -7.23 19.52 -11.55
CA TYR A 200 -7.51 20.96 -11.66
C TYR A 200 -7.31 21.49 -13.08
N VAL A 201 -7.98 22.60 -13.41
CA VAL A 201 -7.86 23.28 -14.73
C VAL A 201 -6.63 24.21 -14.76
N THR A 202 -6.21 24.67 -13.59
CA THR A 202 -5.03 25.52 -13.37
C THR A 202 -3.88 24.73 -12.75
N LEU A 203 -2.66 25.23 -12.89
CA LEU A 203 -1.47 24.78 -12.16
C LEU A 203 -1.13 25.76 -11.02
N PRO A 204 -0.48 25.29 -9.94
CA PRO A 204 0.24 26.16 -9.01
C PRO A 204 1.36 26.94 -9.71
N GLN A 205 1.46 28.24 -9.43
CA GLN A 205 2.49 29.16 -9.95
C GLN A 205 3.91 28.74 -9.56
N ALA A 206 4.08 27.93 -8.51
CA ALA A 206 5.33 27.29 -8.14
C ALA A 206 6.01 26.56 -9.32
N PHE A 207 5.22 25.97 -10.25
CA PHE A 207 5.72 25.25 -11.42
C PHE A 207 6.05 26.14 -12.64
N ASP A 208 5.67 27.42 -12.62
CA ASP A 208 5.93 28.38 -13.71
C ASP A 208 7.23 29.17 -13.48
N LYS A 209 7.82 29.05 -12.29
CA LYS A 209 9.12 29.64 -11.95
C LYS A 209 10.24 28.79 -12.58
N PRO A 210 11.31 29.38 -13.15
CA PRO A 210 12.51 28.62 -13.47
C PRO A 210 13.18 28.18 -12.15
N GLU A 211 13.04 26.91 -11.80
CA GLU A 211 13.48 26.40 -10.50
C GLU A 211 14.99 26.12 -10.49
N GLU A 212 15.75 26.75 -9.57
CA GLU A 212 17.20 26.47 -9.43
C GLU A 212 17.47 25.06 -8.87
N THR A 213 16.58 24.55 -8.00
CA THR A 213 16.66 23.18 -7.48
C THR A 213 15.29 22.58 -7.20
N TYR A 214 15.23 21.24 -7.23
CA TYR A 214 14.07 20.43 -6.85
C TYR A 214 13.56 20.71 -5.42
N ALA A 215 14.44 21.03 -4.47
CA ALA A 215 14.05 21.41 -3.11
C ALA A 215 13.36 22.78 -3.04
N ILE A 216 13.84 23.76 -3.82
CA ILE A 216 13.25 25.10 -3.89
C ILE A 216 11.84 25.03 -4.52
N LEU A 217 11.64 24.20 -5.55
CA LEU A 217 10.32 23.93 -6.13
C LEU A 217 9.31 23.47 -5.06
N LEU A 218 9.63 22.40 -4.35
CA LEU A 218 8.74 21.78 -3.37
C LEU A 218 8.41 22.72 -2.19
N THR A 219 9.35 23.58 -1.81
CA THR A 219 9.13 24.63 -0.82
C THR A 219 8.17 25.70 -1.34
N ASN A 220 8.40 26.25 -2.54
CA ASN A 220 7.46 27.18 -3.19
C ASN A 220 6.06 26.57 -3.31
N LEU A 221 5.97 25.29 -3.69
CA LEU A 221 4.71 24.57 -3.84
C LEU A 221 3.96 24.48 -2.50
N THR A 222 4.62 24.07 -1.43
CA THR A 222 4.00 23.96 -0.09
C THR A 222 3.76 25.30 0.62
N GLU A 223 4.27 26.40 0.09
CA GLU A 223 3.86 27.76 0.46
C GLU A 223 2.59 28.20 -0.27
N GLU A 224 2.42 27.83 -1.55
CA GLU A 224 1.25 28.17 -2.35
C GLU A 224 0.03 27.29 -2.04
N VAL A 225 0.21 25.96 -2.00
CA VAL A 225 -0.89 24.97 -1.87
C VAL A 225 -1.08 24.44 -0.45
N GLY A 226 -0.20 24.80 0.49
CA GLY A 226 -0.16 24.25 1.84
C GLY A 226 0.53 22.89 1.94
N PRO A 227 0.44 22.21 3.10
CA PRO A 227 1.11 20.93 3.33
C PRO A 227 0.64 19.80 2.40
N LEU A 228 1.53 18.84 2.12
CA LEU A 228 1.27 17.75 1.16
C LEU A 228 1.69 16.40 1.71
N PHE A 229 0.88 15.38 1.43
CA PHE A 229 1.18 13.98 1.67
C PHE A 229 1.32 13.23 0.34
N ILE A 230 2.54 12.83 -0.03
CA ILE A 230 2.86 12.22 -1.32
C ILE A 230 2.89 10.69 -1.18
N VAL A 231 1.95 10.00 -1.82
CA VAL A 231 1.94 8.52 -1.84
C VAL A 231 2.62 8.05 -3.11
N ILE A 232 3.81 7.47 -2.98
CA ILE A 232 4.56 6.87 -4.08
C ILE A 232 4.10 5.42 -4.21
N ASP A 233 3.03 5.19 -4.98
CA ASP A 233 2.34 3.90 -5.09
C ASP A 233 2.82 3.04 -6.25
N GLU A 234 2.68 1.72 -6.08
CA GLU A 234 3.24 0.64 -6.90
C GLU A 234 4.73 0.83 -7.27
N ILE A 235 5.56 1.23 -6.30
CA ILE A 235 7.01 1.51 -6.46
C ILE A 235 7.81 0.37 -7.14
N GLY A 236 7.33 -0.88 -7.07
CA GLY A 236 7.95 -2.01 -7.77
C GLY A 236 8.04 -1.81 -9.30
N LEU A 237 7.11 -1.06 -9.88
CA LEU A 237 7.10 -0.74 -11.32
C LEU A 237 8.30 0.12 -11.74
N ALA A 238 8.81 0.97 -10.86
CA ALA A 238 9.98 1.82 -11.11
C ALA A 238 11.29 1.03 -11.28
N PHE A 239 11.36 -0.19 -10.73
CA PHE A 239 12.56 -1.04 -10.72
C PHE A 239 12.33 -2.39 -11.42
N SER A 240 11.22 -2.53 -12.16
CA SER A 240 10.79 -3.77 -12.84
C SER A 240 11.64 -4.19 -14.06
N HIS A 241 12.90 -3.72 -14.13
CA HIS A 241 13.81 -3.94 -15.25
C HIS A 241 14.20 -5.43 -15.36
N ASN A 242 14.09 -6.00 -16.56
CA ASN A 242 14.27 -7.42 -16.83
C ASN A 242 15.72 -7.93 -16.69
N LYS A 243 16.72 -7.08 -16.97
CA LYS A 243 18.15 -7.42 -16.80
C LYS A 243 18.65 -7.37 -15.34
N LEU A 244 17.85 -6.86 -14.39
CA LEU A 244 18.27 -6.73 -12.99
C LEU A 244 17.73 -7.89 -12.16
N ASP A 245 18.55 -8.44 -11.29
CA ASP A 245 18.10 -9.25 -10.16
C ASP A 245 17.60 -8.38 -8.99
N ASP A 246 17.11 -9.00 -7.92
CA ASP A 246 16.57 -8.26 -6.78
C ASP A 246 17.63 -7.59 -5.89
N PHE A 247 18.90 -8.00 -5.96
CA PHE A 247 20.00 -7.27 -5.28
C PHE A 247 20.31 -5.97 -6.02
N ALA A 248 20.47 -6.03 -7.34
CA ALA A 248 20.68 -4.86 -8.18
C ALA A 248 19.49 -3.89 -8.08
N ARG A 249 18.24 -4.38 -8.14
CA ARG A 249 17.04 -3.54 -7.92
C ARG A 249 17.02 -2.86 -6.55
N ARG A 250 17.44 -3.57 -5.49
CA ARG A 250 17.57 -2.99 -4.14
C ARG A 250 18.61 -1.86 -4.13
N GLU A 251 19.77 -2.02 -4.76
CA GLU A 251 20.79 -0.95 -4.81
C GLU A 251 20.33 0.26 -5.64
N GLN A 252 19.62 0.07 -6.76
CA GLN A 252 19.01 1.19 -7.49
C GLN A 252 17.90 1.87 -6.67
N PHE A 253 17.14 1.11 -5.87
CA PHE A 253 16.12 1.67 -4.97
C PHE A 253 16.72 2.45 -3.79
N ILE A 254 17.85 2.02 -3.23
CA ILE A 254 18.56 2.75 -2.17
C ILE A 254 19.05 4.11 -2.69
N GLN A 255 19.60 4.16 -3.91
CA GLN A 255 19.96 5.44 -4.55
C GLN A 255 18.73 6.32 -4.85
N PHE A 256 17.57 5.72 -5.19
CA PHE A 256 16.33 6.47 -5.31
C PHE A 256 15.86 7.10 -3.99
N CYS A 257 16.13 6.47 -2.84
CA CYS A 257 15.85 7.08 -1.54
C CYS A 257 16.64 8.37 -1.29
N GLU A 258 17.85 8.50 -1.83
CA GLU A 258 18.63 9.76 -1.78
C GLU A 258 17.94 10.89 -2.56
N VAL A 259 17.29 10.57 -3.69
CA VAL A 259 16.45 11.52 -4.43
C VAL A 259 15.22 11.97 -3.63
N LEU A 260 14.80 11.24 -2.59
CA LEU A 260 13.73 11.68 -1.69
C LEU A 260 14.18 12.67 -0.61
N GLN A 261 15.48 13.00 -0.49
CA GLN A 261 16.00 13.87 0.57
C GLN A 261 15.22 15.21 0.74
N PRO A 262 14.83 15.94 -0.32
CA PRO A 262 14.02 17.16 -0.17
C PRO A 262 12.59 16.97 0.35
N LEU A 263 12.06 15.73 0.39
CA LEU A 263 10.79 15.41 1.06
C LEU A 263 10.95 15.30 2.58
N PHE A 264 12.18 15.11 3.07
CA PHE A 264 12.51 15.06 4.50
C PHE A 264 12.84 16.43 5.08
N ASP A 265 13.55 17.27 4.32
CA ASP A 265 14.05 18.56 4.81
C ASP A 265 12.95 19.64 4.98
N ASN A 266 11.75 19.42 4.44
CA ASN A 266 10.62 20.36 4.50
C ASN A 266 9.53 19.85 5.46
N GLU A 267 9.32 20.55 6.57
CA GLU A 267 8.34 20.20 7.60
C GLU A 267 6.85 20.19 7.16
N LYS A 268 6.55 20.65 5.94
CA LYS A 268 5.21 20.60 5.32
C LYS A 268 5.04 19.43 4.35
N LEU A 269 6.07 18.62 4.16
CA LEU A 269 6.05 17.42 3.30
C LEU A 269 6.04 16.16 4.14
N PHE A 270 5.16 15.25 3.75
CA PHE A 270 5.11 13.88 4.25
C PHE A 270 4.97 12.96 3.05
N PHE A 271 5.48 11.73 3.14
CA PHE A 271 5.38 10.79 2.04
C PHE A 271 5.28 9.34 2.50
N LEU A 272 4.76 8.47 1.64
CA LEU A 272 4.63 7.03 1.89
C LEU A 272 5.07 6.27 0.65
N ILE A 273 6.00 5.33 0.81
CA ILE A 273 6.37 4.39 -0.27
C ILE A 273 5.46 3.16 -0.17
N ALA A 274 4.71 2.88 -1.22
CA ALA A 274 3.79 1.74 -1.30
C ALA A 274 4.00 0.95 -2.60
N GLY A 275 3.84 -0.38 -2.53
CA GLY A 275 3.90 -1.27 -3.69
C GLY A 275 4.39 -2.66 -3.32
N ARG A 276 4.31 -3.65 -4.21
CA ARG A 276 4.87 -5.00 -3.97
C ARG A 276 6.06 -5.25 -4.89
N ALA A 277 7.22 -5.55 -4.32
CA ALA A 277 8.37 -6.12 -5.04
C ALA A 277 9.24 -6.93 -4.08
N SER A 278 9.88 -7.99 -4.57
CA SER A 278 10.70 -8.90 -3.77
C SER A 278 11.96 -8.24 -3.20
N PHE A 279 12.61 -7.34 -3.96
CA PHE A 279 13.77 -6.58 -3.49
C PHE A 279 13.49 -5.75 -2.22
N LEU A 280 12.23 -5.33 -1.98
CA LEU A 280 11.82 -4.56 -0.80
C LEU A 280 11.99 -5.35 0.50
N ASN A 281 11.96 -6.69 0.47
CA ASN A 281 12.25 -7.52 1.65
C ASN A 281 13.65 -7.24 2.23
N HIS A 282 14.60 -6.86 1.35
CA HIS A 282 16.02 -6.82 1.67
C HIS A 282 16.56 -5.42 1.98
N VAL A 283 15.77 -4.34 1.82
CA VAL A 283 16.27 -2.93 1.93
C VAL A 283 16.79 -2.57 3.33
N ALA A 284 16.30 -3.25 4.38
CA ALA A 284 16.78 -3.10 5.75
C ALA A 284 17.99 -4.00 6.10
N ARG A 285 18.33 -4.99 5.27
CA ARG A 285 19.50 -5.85 5.47
C ARG A 285 20.74 -5.19 4.87
N ARG A 286 21.84 -5.14 5.63
CA ARG A 286 23.18 -4.82 5.08
C ARG A 286 23.66 -6.00 4.22
N PRO A 287 24.44 -5.78 3.15
CA PRO A 287 25.07 -6.89 2.42
C PRO A 287 26.07 -7.60 3.32
N LEU A 288 25.86 -8.89 3.58
CA LEU A 288 26.85 -9.75 4.22
C LEU A 288 27.93 -10.09 3.18
N GLY A 289 29.15 -9.60 3.38
CA GLY A 289 30.32 -9.95 2.55
C GLY A 289 31.09 -8.78 1.95
N THR A 290 30.48 -7.61 1.73
CA THR A 290 31.22 -6.43 1.25
C THR A 290 31.93 -5.73 2.42
N GLY A 291 33.25 -5.88 2.52
CA GLY A 291 34.10 -5.21 3.53
C GLY A 291 34.22 -3.68 3.39
N SER A 292 33.26 -3.03 2.75
CA SER A 292 33.18 -1.57 2.66
C SER A 292 32.66 -0.99 3.97
N ILE A 293 33.56 -0.45 4.77
CA ILE A 293 33.24 0.24 6.03
C ILE A 293 32.57 1.60 5.78
N THR A 294 32.59 2.10 4.53
CA THR A 294 32.16 3.46 4.17
C THR A 294 30.75 3.51 3.57
N THR A 295 29.75 3.44 4.45
CA THR A 295 28.69 4.47 4.65
C THR A 295 27.53 3.89 5.45
N SER A 296 27.25 4.46 6.61
CA SER A 296 25.93 4.28 7.23
C SER A 296 24.91 5.06 6.40
N SER A 297 24.01 4.37 5.71
CA SER A 297 22.86 5.02 5.07
C SER A 297 22.16 5.94 6.06
N PRO A 298 21.81 7.19 5.69
CA PRO A 298 21.11 8.10 6.59
C PRO A 298 19.65 7.68 6.85
N PHE A 299 19.17 6.61 6.19
CA PHE A 299 17.79 6.17 6.21
C PHE A 299 17.56 4.93 7.09
N GLU A 300 16.44 4.94 7.82
CA GLU A 300 15.87 3.79 8.51
C GLU A 300 14.55 3.38 7.82
N PHE A 301 14.44 2.13 7.37
CA PHE A 301 13.23 1.64 6.72
C PHE A 301 12.26 1.04 7.76
N LYS A 302 11.23 1.79 8.15
CA LYS A 302 10.17 1.30 9.05
C LYS A 302 8.95 0.83 8.23
N ARG A 303 8.54 -0.42 8.44
CA ARG A 303 7.39 -1.01 7.73
C ARG A 303 6.08 -0.76 8.45
N LEU A 304 5.00 -0.73 7.68
CA LEU A 304 3.63 -0.63 8.15
C LEU A 304 2.87 -1.92 7.83
N ASP A 305 2.18 -2.49 8.81
CA ASP A 305 1.43 -3.74 8.62
C ASP A 305 -0.04 -3.52 8.26
N LEU A 306 -0.44 -4.01 7.09
CA LEU A 306 -1.84 -4.14 6.73
C LEU A 306 -2.32 -5.57 6.97
N HIS A 307 -3.16 -5.76 7.99
CA HIS A 307 -3.77 -7.06 8.24
C HIS A 307 -4.92 -7.37 7.26
N LEU A 308 -5.19 -8.66 7.06
CA LEU A 308 -6.42 -9.14 6.42
C LEU A 308 -7.66 -8.70 7.24
N LEU A 309 -8.82 -8.71 6.60
CA LEU A 309 -10.09 -8.44 7.29
C LEU A 309 -10.43 -9.64 8.19
N ARG A 310 -10.68 -9.39 9.47
CA ARG A 310 -11.34 -10.33 10.38
C ARG A 310 -12.88 -10.16 10.27
N PRO A 311 -13.71 -11.11 10.73
CA PRO A 311 -15.18 -11.00 10.63
C PRO A 311 -15.73 -9.65 11.10
N GLU A 312 -15.26 -9.10 12.22
CA GLU A 312 -15.74 -7.81 12.77
C GLU A 312 -15.44 -6.61 11.84
N ALA A 313 -14.35 -6.68 11.08
CA ALA A 313 -14.04 -5.71 10.05
C ALA A 313 -14.95 -5.86 8.82
N ILE A 314 -15.29 -7.10 8.44
CA ILE A 314 -16.25 -7.40 7.36
C ILE A 314 -17.66 -6.94 7.75
N LYS A 315 -18.09 -7.17 8.99
CA LYS A 315 -19.32 -6.64 9.57
C LYS A 315 -19.37 -5.11 9.47
N THR A 316 -18.31 -4.44 9.92
CA THR A 316 -18.22 -2.98 9.87
C THR A 316 -18.28 -2.47 8.41
N ILE A 317 -17.72 -3.22 7.46
CA ILE A 317 -17.89 -2.96 6.02
C ILE A 317 -19.36 -3.10 5.59
N ILE A 318 -20.04 -4.20 5.92
CA ILE A 318 -21.45 -4.44 5.57
C ILE A 318 -22.38 -3.36 6.16
N GLU A 319 -22.09 -2.92 7.38
CA GLU A 319 -22.90 -1.93 8.10
C GLU A 319 -22.72 -0.49 7.58
N ASN A 320 -21.50 -0.10 7.17
CA ASN A 320 -21.14 1.30 6.88
C ASN A 320 -20.80 1.60 5.40
N THR A 321 -20.77 0.60 4.51
CA THR A 321 -20.54 0.81 3.08
C THR A 321 -21.84 1.17 2.36
N GLN A 322 -21.97 2.40 1.86
CA GLN A 322 -23.15 2.91 1.12
C GLN A 322 -23.22 2.33 -0.29
N TRP A 323 -24.30 1.61 -0.64
CA TRP A 323 -24.49 0.88 -1.90
C TRP A 323 -24.44 1.77 -3.15
N GLU A 324 -25.16 2.89 -3.14
CA GLU A 324 -25.41 3.76 -4.30
C GLU A 324 -25.12 5.25 -4.01
N GLN A 325 -24.93 6.04 -5.07
CA GLN A 325 -24.75 7.50 -5.00
C GLN A 325 -26.08 8.23 -5.27
N THR A 326 -27.16 7.79 -4.63
CA THR A 326 -28.47 8.46 -4.66
C THR A 326 -28.70 9.23 -3.36
N SER A 327 -29.72 10.11 -3.34
CA SER A 327 -30.10 10.88 -2.15
C SER A 327 -30.61 10.02 -0.98
N THR A 328 -30.88 8.74 -1.23
CA THR A 328 -31.23 7.70 -0.25
C THR A 328 -30.09 6.69 -0.15
N SER A 329 -28.96 7.10 0.44
CA SER A 329 -27.72 6.32 0.48
C SER A 329 -27.77 5.18 1.52
N GLU A 330 -28.49 4.11 1.18
CA GLU A 330 -28.59 2.88 1.98
C GLU A 330 -27.24 2.12 2.02
N SER A 331 -26.94 1.45 3.15
CA SER A 331 -25.75 0.59 3.26
C SER A 331 -26.01 -0.81 2.70
N ILE A 332 -24.95 -1.62 2.49
CA ILE A 332 -25.06 -3.03 2.07
C ILE A 332 -26.07 -3.79 2.96
N LYS A 333 -26.01 -3.58 4.29
CA LYS A 333 -26.96 -4.14 5.26
C LYS A 333 -28.42 -3.77 4.97
N ALA A 334 -28.70 -2.49 4.67
CA ALA A 334 -30.05 -2.02 4.41
C ALA A 334 -30.55 -2.51 3.04
N HIS A 335 -29.72 -2.41 2.00
CA HIS A 335 -30.04 -2.83 0.64
C HIS A 335 -30.37 -4.33 0.56
N LEU A 336 -29.53 -5.17 1.17
CA LEU A 336 -29.73 -6.62 1.27
C LEU A 336 -30.69 -7.03 2.42
N GLN A 337 -31.33 -6.07 3.09
CA GLN A 337 -32.32 -6.24 4.18
C GLN A 337 -31.86 -7.17 5.33
N LEU A 338 -30.57 -7.14 5.66
CA LEU A 338 -29.94 -8.11 6.57
C LEU A 338 -30.26 -7.82 8.04
N THR A 339 -30.77 -8.85 8.73
CA THR A 339 -30.84 -8.84 10.20
C THR A 339 -29.44 -8.84 10.83
N ASN A 340 -29.34 -8.41 12.10
CA ASN A 340 -28.06 -8.40 12.83
C ASN A 340 -27.37 -9.78 12.84
N ASN A 341 -28.15 -10.87 12.94
CA ASN A 341 -27.61 -12.24 12.95
C ASN A 341 -27.05 -12.60 11.58
N GLN A 342 -27.82 -12.38 10.50
CA GLN A 342 -27.34 -12.59 9.13
C GLN A 342 -26.06 -11.80 8.84
N VAL A 343 -25.89 -10.59 9.38
CA VAL A 343 -24.63 -9.83 9.23
C VAL A 343 -23.46 -10.52 9.95
N MET A 344 -23.66 -11.11 11.13
CA MET A 344 -22.62 -11.89 11.81
C MET A 344 -22.25 -13.13 10.98
N ASP A 345 -23.24 -13.93 10.62
CA ASP A 345 -23.06 -15.21 9.90
C ASP A 345 -22.40 -14.98 8.53
N LEU A 346 -22.84 -13.95 7.81
CA LEU A 346 -22.28 -13.54 6.52
C LEU A 346 -20.85 -12.99 6.66
N SER A 347 -20.52 -12.32 7.76
CA SER A 347 -19.17 -11.81 8.01
C SER A 347 -18.17 -12.93 8.28
N ALA A 348 -18.57 -13.93 9.07
CA ALA A 348 -17.80 -15.16 9.25
C ALA A 348 -17.67 -15.93 7.92
N ARG A 349 -18.77 -16.10 7.19
CA ARG A 349 -18.79 -16.85 5.92
C ARG A 349 -17.98 -16.17 4.81
N LEU A 350 -17.99 -14.85 4.73
CA LEU A 350 -17.13 -14.08 3.83
C LEU A 350 -15.66 -14.11 4.29
N PHE A 351 -15.37 -14.18 5.60
CA PHE A 351 -14.00 -14.40 6.07
C PHE A 351 -13.46 -15.75 5.60
N GLU A 352 -14.22 -16.84 5.78
CA GLU A 352 -13.87 -18.20 5.30
C GLU A 352 -13.64 -18.22 3.78
N THR A 353 -14.64 -17.80 2.99
CA THR A 353 -14.64 -17.93 1.53
C THR A 353 -13.67 -16.99 0.82
N THR A 354 -13.31 -15.86 1.45
CA THR A 354 -12.40 -14.86 0.87
C THR A 354 -11.05 -14.77 1.58
N PHE A 355 -10.81 -15.59 2.60
CA PHE A 355 -9.62 -15.54 3.49
C PHE A 355 -9.34 -14.14 4.04
N GLY A 356 -10.39 -13.35 4.29
CA GLY A 356 -10.29 -11.95 4.72
C GLY A 356 -9.67 -10.98 3.69
N HIS A 357 -9.48 -11.39 2.44
CA HIS A 357 -8.75 -10.60 1.44
C HIS A 357 -9.63 -9.47 0.85
N PRO A 358 -9.30 -8.17 1.06
CA PRO A 358 -10.21 -7.06 0.76
C PRO A 358 -10.73 -7.00 -0.68
N ARG A 359 -9.89 -7.35 -1.67
CA ARG A 359 -10.30 -7.38 -3.09
C ARG A 359 -11.19 -8.57 -3.42
N SER A 360 -11.07 -9.69 -2.70
CA SER A 360 -11.93 -10.86 -2.85
C SER A 360 -13.31 -10.62 -2.23
N SER A 361 -13.36 -10.05 -1.02
CA SER A 361 -14.63 -9.61 -0.40
C SER A 361 -15.28 -8.49 -1.23
N SER A 362 -14.49 -7.52 -1.73
CA SER A 362 -14.98 -6.49 -2.67
C SER A 362 -15.51 -7.07 -3.98
N LYS A 363 -15.05 -8.25 -4.43
CA LYS A 363 -15.63 -8.94 -5.58
C LYS A 363 -16.95 -9.61 -5.19
N ALA A 364 -17.02 -10.31 -4.07
CA ALA A 364 -18.24 -10.97 -3.57
C ALA A 364 -19.44 -10.01 -3.56
N PHE A 365 -19.28 -8.84 -2.91
CA PHE A 365 -20.32 -7.82 -2.86
C PHE A 365 -20.75 -7.28 -4.26
N LYS A 366 -19.88 -7.39 -5.29
CA LYS A 366 -20.14 -6.87 -6.66
C LYS A 366 -20.84 -7.88 -7.57
N THR A 367 -20.81 -9.16 -7.20
CA THR A 367 -21.32 -10.28 -8.01
C THR A 367 -22.59 -10.89 -7.43
N CYS A 368 -22.98 -10.48 -6.23
CA CYS A 368 -24.12 -11.03 -5.49
C CYS A 368 -25.09 -9.89 -5.14
N GLU A 369 -26.35 -10.03 -5.52
CA GLU A 369 -27.41 -9.03 -5.31
C GLU A 369 -28.34 -9.45 -4.15
N SER A 370 -28.11 -10.61 -3.55
CA SER A 370 -28.90 -11.17 -2.45
C SER A 370 -28.05 -11.76 -1.31
N TYR A 371 -28.67 -11.97 -0.15
CA TYR A 371 -28.05 -12.68 0.99
C TYR A 371 -27.59 -14.09 0.60
N ASP A 372 -28.44 -14.87 -0.07
CA ASP A 372 -28.15 -16.26 -0.39
C ASP A 372 -27.00 -16.41 -1.39
N GLU A 373 -26.92 -15.56 -2.41
CA GLU A 373 -25.79 -15.53 -3.33
C GLU A 373 -24.48 -15.16 -2.62
N LEU A 374 -24.53 -14.20 -1.70
CA LEU A 374 -23.35 -13.68 -1.00
C LEU A 374 -22.87 -14.64 0.11
N PHE A 375 -23.78 -15.41 0.71
CA PHE A 375 -23.47 -16.47 1.68
C PHE A 375 -22.93 -17.75 1.00
N ASN A 376 -23.44 -18.06 -0.19
CA ASN A 376 -22.97 -19.17 -1.03
C ASN A 376 -21.85 -18.77 -2.01
N TYR A 377 -21.33 -17.54 -1.91
CA TYR A 377 -20.30 -17.03 -2.82
C TYR A 377 -19.04 -17.89 -2.80
N VAL A 378 -18.65 -18.37 -3.98
CA VAL A 378 -17.36 -19.00 -4.24
C VAL A 378 -16.58 -18.06 -5.17
N PRO A 379 -15.40 -17.55 -4.77
CA PRO A 379 -14.67 -16.63 -5.64
C PRO A 379 -14.16 -17.32 -6.90
N ASP A 380 -14.30 -16.65 -8.06
CA ASP A 380 -13.71 -17.09 -9.35
C ASP A 380 -12.17 -16.95 -9.38
N VAL A 381 -11.49 -17.34 -8.30
CA VAL A 381 -10.07 -17.67 -8.33
C VAL A 381 -10.00 -19.18 -8.56
N PRO A 382 -9.81 -19.65 -9.81
CA PRO A 382 -9.34 -21.00 -10.01
C PRO A 382 -7.93 -21.05 -9.43
N ILE A 383 -7.79 -21.50 -8.18
CA ILE A 383 -6.49 -21.91 -7.66
C ILE A 383 -6.16 -23.20 -8.42
N ASN A 384 -5.54 -23.03 -9.59
CA ASN A 384 -5.26 -24.12 -10.52
C ASN A 384 -4.55 -25.24 -9.76
N GLY A 385 -4.96 -26.50 -9.95
CA GLY A 385 -4.35 -27.64 -9.26
C GLY A 385 -2.83 -27.70 -9.44
N VAL A 386 -2.32 -27.20 -10.56
CA VAL A 386 -0.89 -27.02 -10.86
C VAL A 386 -0.20 -26.05 -9.88
N GLU A 387 -0.87 -24.99 -9.46
CA GLU A 387 -0.34 -24.00 -8.51
C GLU A 387 -0.50 -24.46 -7.07
N TRP A 388 -1.56 -25.21 -6.74
CA TRP A 388 -1.64 -25.96 -5.48
C TRP A 388 -0.53 -27.00 -5.36
N ASN A 389 -0.22 -27.76 -6.41
CA ASN A 389 0.89 -28.72 -6.39
C ASN A 389 2.23 -28.01 -6.17
N SER A 390 2.54 -26.96 -6.93
CA SER A 390 3.81 -26.23 -6.74
C SER A 390 3.91 -25.50 -5.39
N PHE A 391 2.77 -25.10 -4.80
CA PHE A 391 2.72 -24.54 -3.45
C PHE A 391 2.87 -25.63 -2.37
N PHE A 392 2.23 -26.79 -2.54
CA PHE A 392 2.34 -27.93 -1.63
C PHE A 392 3.73 -28.56 -1.67
N GLU A 393 4.34 -28.70 -2.86
CA GLU A 393 5.76 -29.07 -3.03
C GLU A 393 6.66 -28.14 -2.23
N LYS A 394 6.44 -26.82 -2.29
CA LYS A 394 7.19 -25.84 -1.49
C LYS A 394 6.92 -25.97 0.01
N LEU A 395 5.66 -26.02 0.43
CA LEU A 395 5.33 -26.25 1.85
C LEU A 395 5.92 -27.57 2.37
N TRP A 396 5.99 -28.61 1.54
CA TRP A 396 6.56 -29.91 1.88
C TRP A 396 8.08 -29.87 1.96
N LEU A 397 8.77 -29.21 1.01
CA LEU A 397 10.21 -28.99 1.07
C LEU A 397 10.59 -28.18 2.32
N TYR A 398 9.92 -27.05 2.55
CA TYR A 398 10.14 -26.16 3.69
C TYR A 398 9.41 -26.61 4.97
N ARG A 399 8.83 -27.83 5.03
CA ARG A 399 7.95 -28.26 6.12
C ARG A 399 8.62 -28.17 7.49
N ASN A 400 9.65 -28.97 7.72
CA ASN A 400 10.31 -29.10 9.01
C ASN A 400 10.93 -27.74 9.46
N PRO A 401 11.56 -26.96 8.56
CA PRO A 401 12.00 -25.58 8.87
C PRO A 401 10.85 -24.63 9.27
N LEU A 402 9.66 -24.75 8.65
CA LEU A 402 8.48 -23.95 8.99
C LEU A 402 7.83 -24.41 10.31
N GLU A 403 7.75 -25.71 10.56
CA GLU A 403 7.27 -26.28 11.83
C GLU A 403 8.13 -25.77 13.00
N HIS A 404 9.47 -25.84 12.90
CA HIS A 404 10.36 -25.28 13.93
C HIS A 404 10.22 -23.77 14.13
N LEU A 405 10.02 -23.00 13.06
CA LEU A 405 9.74 -21.56 13.17
C LEU A 405 8.38 -21.28 13.84
N MET A 406 7.36 -22.11 13.58
CA MET A 406 6.04 -21.98 14.20
C MET A 406 6.07 -22.38 15.68
N ASP A 407 6.69 -23.52 16.02
CA ASP A 407 6.82 -23.98 17.41
C ASP A 407 7.53 -22.92 18.28
N ARG A 408 8.65 -22.36 17.79
CA ARG A 408 9.38 -21.31 18.53
C ARG A 408 8.66 -19.97 18.56
N ALA A 409 7.83 -19.65 17.57
CA ALA A 409 6.96 -18.47 17.63
C ALA A 409 5.85 -18.63 18.67
N LEU A 410 5.28 -19.83 18.79
CA LEU A 410 4.26 -20.17 19.79
C LEU A 410 4.82 -20.20 21.22
N ASP A 411 6.07 -20.64 21.39
CA ASP A 411 6.79 -20.64 22.68
C ASP A 411 7.44 -19.25 23.02
N GLU A 412 7.23 -18.21 22.21
CA GLU A 412 7.87 -16.88 22.32
C GLU A 412 9.43 -16.88 22.34
N VAL A 413 10.07 -17.90 21.75
CA VAL A 413 11.53 -18.09 21.79
C VAL A 413 12.24 -17.42 20.61
N GLU A 414 13.20 -16.53 20.89
CA GLU A 414 14.12 -15.98 19.88
C GLU A 414 14.75 -17.10 19.04
N THR A 415 14.63 -17.00 17.72
CA THR A 415 15.08 -18.04 16.79
C THR A 415 16.27 -17.58 15.96
N ASP A 416 17.34 -18.37 15.97
CA ASP A 416 18.55 -18.11 15.19
C ASP A 416 18.31 -18.45 13.71
N LEU A 417 18.44 -17.44 12.86
CA LEU A 417 18.26 -17.57 11.41
C LEU A 417 19.56 -17.90 10.65
N SER A 418 20.69 -18.08 11.35
CA SER A 418 21.92 -18.65 10.77
C SER A 418 21.89 -20.18 10.68
N GLU A 419 20.94 -20.83 11.36
CA GLU A 419 20.77 -22.28 11.36
C GLU A 419 20.50 -22.82 9.94
N CYS A 420 21.35 -23.74 9.49
CA CYS A 420 21.27 -24.32 8.14
C CYS A 420 20.44 -25.61 8.17
N TRP A 421 19.29 -25.57 7.51
CA TRP A 421 18.34 -26.66 7.38
C TRP A 421 18.65 -27.54 6.17
N THR A 422 17.98 -28.69 6.09
CA THR A 422 17.88 -29.49 4.87
C THR A 422 16.39 -29.64 4.54
N ASP A 423 15.98 -29.39 3.29
CA ASP A 423 14.61 -29.68 2.88
C ASP A 423 14.35 -31.20 2.81
N ASN A 424 13.06 -31.56 2.75
CA ASN A 424 12.67 -32.96 2.54
C ASN A 424 13.08 -33.52 1.15
N GLY A 425 13.70 -32.71 0.27
CA GLY A 425 14.34 -33.13 -0.98
C GLY A 425 15.86 -33.36 -0.87
N GLY A 426 16.49 -33.05 0.27
CA GLY A 426 17.94 -33.19 0.49
C GLY A 426 18.78 -31.94 0.17
N THR A 427 18.18 -30.80 -0.15
CA THR A 427 18.91 -29.54 -0.41
C THR A 427 19.19 -28.79 0.88
N GLN A 428 20.41 -28.27 1.04
CA GLN A 428 20.73 -27.38 2.17
C GLN A 428 20.04 -26.01 1.97
N ILE A 429 19.19 -25.61 2.91
CA ILE A 429 18.59 -24.29 3.02
C ILE A 429 19.30 -23.53 4.14
N SER A 430 19.59 -22.25 3.93
CA SER A 430 19.82 -21.34 5.06
C SER A 430 18.89 -20.13 4.92
N TYR A 431 18.47 -19.57 6.06
CA TYR A 431 17.78 -18.27 6.08
C TYR A 431 18.77 -17.10 5.95
N GLU A 432 20.07 -17.36 6.14
CA GLU A 432 21.15 -16.58 5.54
C GLU A 432 21.27 -16.91 4.05
N LEU A 433 20.88 -15.97 3.20
CA LEU A 433 21.13 -16.03 1.77
C LEU A 433 22.63 -15.85 1.52
N ARG A 434 23.25 -16.85 0.88
CA ARG A 434 24.56 -16.73 0.21
C ARG A 434 24.47 -15.92 -1.07
#